data_AF-A0A7S3XNW3-F1
#
_entry.id   AF-A0A7S3XNW3-F1
#
_cell.length_a   1.000
_cell.length_b   1.000
_cell.length_c   1.000
_cell.angle_alpha   90.00
_cell.angle_beta   90.00
_cell.angle_gamma   90.00
#
_symmetry.space_group_name_H-M   'P 1'
#
loop_
_entity.id
_entity.type
_entity.pdbx_description
1 polymer ?
#
loop_
_entity_poly.entity_id
_entity_poly.type
_entity_poly.pdbx_seq_one_letter_code
_entity_poly.pdbx_strand_id
1 'polypeptide(L)'
;AAAAAAARTTEGAAPPPSDARLLQQRVAQQVAEAKKQEVFRTRAMRELDRLEKARAFTHTLVRVQFPDRVVLQARFHPRETVGAVADLVAAHLREEYAPADGQAGIQKGPGAVFHLYVSPPKTILRREEVLADAQLVPAALLYLAWAPGAAAAAAR
;
A
#
# COMPACT_ATOMS: atom_id res chain seq x y z
N ALA A 1 -66.69 10.09 35.92
CA ALA A 1 -65.29 9.71 36.16
C ALA A 1 -64.54 9.83 34.85
N ALA A 2 -63.50 10.66 34.82
CA ALA A 2 -62.70 11.00 33.66
C ALA A 2 -61.45 10.11 33.57
N ALA A 3 -60.96 9.85 32.36
CA ALA A 3 -59.53 9.70 32.07
C ALA A 3 -59.29 9.71 30.56
N ALA A 4 -58.54 10.72 30.11
CA ALA A 4 -58.24 11.06 28.73
C ALA A 4 -57.06 10.28 28.15
N ALA A 5 -57.06 10.15 26.83
CA ALA A 5 -55.99 9.59 26.01
C ALA A 5 -54.70 10.43 26.10
N ALA A 6 -53.57 9.77 26.37
CA ALA A 6 -52.24 10.37 26.29
C ALA A 6 -51.61 10.02 24.94
N ALA A 7 -51.57 11.01 24.04
CA ALA A 7 -50.79 10.97 22.82
C ALA A 7 -49.30 11.02 23.17
N ARG A 8 -48.55 10.00 22.77
CA ARG A 8 -47.08 10.00 22.82
C ARG A 8 -46.58 10.71 21.56
N THR A 9 -46.02 11.90 21.74
CA THR A 9 -45.22 12.61 20.73
C THR A 9 -43.94 11.81 20.45
N THR A 10 -43.82 11.28 19.24
CA THR A 10 -42.56 10.75 18.72
C THR A 10 -41.73 11.92 18.19
N GLU A 11 -40.66 12.26 18.90
CA GLU A 11 -39.62 13.19 18.46
C GLU A 11 -39.01 12.69 17.14
N GLY A 12 -39.05 13.56 16.13
CA GLY A 12 -38.51 13.29 14.80
C GLY A 12 -36.99 13.24 14.84
N ALA A 13 -36.44 12.08 14.52
CA ALA A 13 -35.06 11.97 14.07
C ALA A 13 -34.93 12.73 12.74
N ALA A 14 -34.00 13.70 12.69
CA ALA A 14 -33.74 14.49 11.48
C ALA A 14 -33.40 13.56 10.29
N PRO A 15 -33.94 13.84 9.08
CA PRO A 15 -33.66 13.03 7.91
C PRO A 15 -32.15 13.10 7.55
N PRO A 16 -31.56 11.98 7.10
CA PRO A 16 -30.15 11.96 6.72
C PRO A 16 -29.85 13.01 5.63
N PRO A 17 -28.65 13.63 5.65
CA PRO A 17 -28.31 14.66 4.67
C PRO A 17 -28.42 14.08 3.26
N SER A 18 -29.18 14.75 2.39
CA SER A 18 -29.34 14.31 1.02
C SER A 18 -28.00 14.37 0.28
N ASP A 19 -27.78 13.40 -0.61
CA ASP A 19 -26.56 13.31 -1.44
C ASP A 19 -26.25 14.62 -2.18
N ALA A 20 -27.29 15.39 -2.52
CA ALA A 20 -27.16 16.71 -3.14
C ALA A 20 -26.32 17.69 -2.29
N ARG A 21 -26.49 17.68 -0.97
CA ARG A 21 -25.70 18.53 -0.05
C ARG A 21 -24.25 18.09 0.05
N LEU A 22 -24.00 16.78 0.08
CA LEU A 22 -22.64 16.21 0.09
C LEU A 22 -21.88 16.55 -1.19
N LEU A 23 -22.56 16.49 -2.34
CA LEU A 23 -21.99 16.87 -3.63
C LEU A 23 -21.67 18.37 -3.68
N GLN A 24 -22.60 19.23 -3.23
CA GLN A 24 -22.36 20.68 -3.16
C GLN A 24 -21.17 21.03 -2.26
N GLN A 25 -21.04 20.39 -1.10
CA GLN A 25 -19.90 20.59 -0.21
C GLN A 25 -18.58 20.14 -0.85
N ARG A 26 -18.53 18.98 -1.52
CA ARG A 26 -17.33 18.54 -2.24
C ARG A 26 -16.91 19.52 -3.34
N VAL A 27 -17.86 20.02 -4.13
CA VAL A 27 -17.58 20.98 -5.21
C VAL A 27 -17.00 22.28 -4.63
N ALA A 28 -17.61 22.81 -3.56
CA ALA A 28 -17.10 24.02 -2.90
C ALA A 28 -15.68 23.82 -2.33
N GLN A 29 -15.40 22.64 -1.75
CA GLN A 29 -14.05 22.29 -1.26
C GLN A 29 -13.03 22.19 -2.39
N GLN A 30 -13.36 21.53 -3.50
CA GLN A 30 -12.47 21.41 -4.66
C GLN A 30 -12.12 22.78 -5.26
N VAL A 31 -13.08 23.70 -5.36
CA VAL A 31 -12.83 25.07 -5.84
C VAL A 31 -11.93 25.84 -4.87
N ALA A 32 -12.13 25.68 -3.56
CA ALA A 32 -11.26 26.30 -2.56
C ALA A 32 -9.84 25.72 -2.58
N GLU A 33 -9.68 24.42 -2.81
CA GLU A 33 -8.39 23.76 -2.95
C GLU A 33 -7.66 24.15 -4.23
N ALA A 34 -8.35 24.24 -5.36
CA ALA A 34 -7.78 24.72 -6.62
C ALA A 34 -7.23 26.14 -6.47
N LYS A 35 -7.99 27.05 -5.84
CA LYS A 35 -7.53 28.40 -5.50
C LYS A 35 -6.32 28.41 -4.55
N LYS A 36 -6.25 27.47 -3.61
CA LYS A 36 -5.06 27.30 -2.74
C LYS A 36 -3.86 26.71 -3.49
N GLN A 37 -4.08 25.93 -4.54
CA GLN A 37 -3.00 25.38 -5.38
C GLN A 37 -2.43 26.42 -6.35
N GLU A 38 -3.22 27.42 -6.75
CA GLU A 38 -2.75 28.60 -7.51
C GLU A 38 -1.82 29.51 -6.68
N VAL A 39 -1.87 29.42 -5.35
CA VAL A 39 -0.92 30.11 -4.46
C VAL A 39 0.42 29.37 -4.47
N PHE A 40 1.51 30.08 -4.75
CA PHE A 40 2.86 29.51 -4.78
C PHE A 40 3.22 28.81 -3.45
N ARG A 41 3.27 27.47 -3.48
CA ARG A 41 3.72 26.68 -2.34
C ARG A 41 5.22 26.82 -2.14
N THR A 42 5.63 27.23 -0.93
CA THR A 42 7.04 27.33 -0.57
C THR A 42 7.69 25.95 -0.45
N ARG A 43 9.02 25.87 -0.60
CA ARG A 43 9.77 24.62 -0.37
C ARG A 43 9.52 24.05 1.03
N ALA A 44 9.38 24.92 2.03
CA ALA A 44 9.10 24.53 3.41
C ALA A 44 7.74 23.82 3.57
N MET A 45 6.69 24.30 2.91
CA MET A 45 5.37 23.65 2.94
C MET A 45 5.40 22.24 2.34
N ARG A 46 6.15 22.03 1.26
CA ARG A 46 6.31 20.71 0.63
C ARG A 46 7.08 19.73 1.51
N GLU A 47 8.10 20.22 2.22
CA GLU A 47 8.91 19.40 3.12
C GLU A 47 8.10 18.99 4.36
N LEU A 48 7.28 19.89 4.91
CA LEU A 48 6.37 19.60 6.01
C LEU A 48 5.35 18.51 5.63
N ASP A 49 4.69 18.64 4.47
CA ASP A 49 3.78 17.61 3.95
C ASP A 49 4.49 16.26 3.77
N ARG A 50 5.75 16.25 3.34
CA ARG A 50 6.55 15.03 3.18
C ARG A 50 6.86 14.39 4.54
N LEU A 51 7.25 15.18 5.52
CA LEU A 51 7.55 14.72 6.88
C LEU A 51 6.30 14.20 7.59
N GLU A 52 5.15 14.84 7.39
CA GLU A 52 3.86 14.39 7.92
C GLU A 52 3.44 13.06 7.30
N LYS A 53 3.55 12.92 5.97
CA LYS A 53 3.31 11.63 5.27
C LYS A 53 4.27 10.54 5.72
N ALA A 54 5.54 10.87 5.98
CA ALA A 54 6.52 9.92 6.49
C ALA A 54 6.24 9.46 7.95
N ARG A 55 5.51 10.27 8.74
CA ARG A 55 5.06 9.93 10.10
C ARG A 55 3.69 9.26 10.15
N ALA A 56 2.96 9.24 9.04
CA ALA A 56 1.57 8.77 9.01
C ALA A 56 1.43 7.27 9.33
N PHE A 57 2.47 6.47 9.11
CA PHE A 57 2.43 5.03 9.29
C PHE A 57 3.55 4.55 10.21
N THR A 58 3.20 3.76 11.23
CA THR A 58 4.17 3.14 12.14
C THR A 58 4.68 1.81 11.59
N HIS A 59 3.87 1.15 10.76
CA HIS A 59 4.17 -0.15 10.17
C HIS A 59 3.56 -0.26 8.78
N THR A 60 4.16 -1.14 7.99
CA THR A 60 3.76 -1.44 6.61
C THR A 60 3.50 -2.93 6.50
N LEU A 61 2.34 -3.31 5.97
CA LEU A 61 2.00 -4.71 5.72
C LEU A 61 2.29 -5.08 4.27
N VAL A 62 3.27 -5.93 4.04
CA VAL A 62 3.64 -6.38 2.70
C VAL A 62 3.18 -7.81 2.51
N ARG A 63 2.46 -8.05 1.41
CA ARG A 63 2.02 -9.37 0.95
C ARG A 63 2.74 -9.70 -0.35
N VAL A 64 3.54 -10.75 -0.35
CA VAL A 64 4.21 -11.27 -1.54
C VAL A 64 3.42 -12.45 -2.05
N GLN A 65 2.77 -12.29 -3.20
CA GLN A 65 2.04 -13.33 -3.89
C GLN A 65 2.97 -14.09 -4.82
N PHE A 66 3.00 -15.40 -4.62
CA PHE A 66 3.72 -16.35 -5.45
C PHE A 66 2.88 -16.76 -6.67
N PRO A 67 3.52 -17.28 -7.73
CA PRO A 67 2.80 -17.76 -8.92
C PRO A 67 1.82 -18.91 -8.65
N ASP A 68 2.05 -19.69 -7.59
CA ASP A 68 1.19 -20.78 -7.10
C ASP A 68 -0.01 -20.29 -6.25
N ARG A 69 -0.17 -18.97 -6.12
CA ARG A 69 -1.19 -18.26 -5.31
C ARG A 69 -0.95 -18.32 -3.80
N VAL A 70 0.17 -18.87 -3.34
CA VAL A 70 0.60 -18.73 -1.94
C VAL A 70 0.93 -17.26 -1.68
N VAL A 71 0.67 -16.79 -0.46
CA VAL A 71 0.98 -15.41 -0.06
C VAL A 71 1.82 -15.43 1.21
N LEU A 72 3.05 -14.92 1.12
CA LEU A 72 3.86 -14.61 2.28
C LEU A 72 3.52 -13.20 2.76
N GLN A 73 3.08 -13.09 4.00
CA GLN A 73 2.73 -11.82 4.60
C GLN A 73 3.68 -11.48 5.74
N ALA A 74 4.21 -10.26 5.73
CA ALA A 74 5.08 -9.76 6.78
C ALA A 74 4.86 -8.27 7.05
N ARG A 75 5.27 -7.85 8.25
CA ARG A 75 5.23 -6.46 8.69
C ARG A 75 6.64 -5.90 8.63
N PHE A 76 6.75 -4.71 8.06
CA PHE A 76 8.00 -3.98 7.89
C PHE A 76 7.82 -2.55 8.42
N HIS A 77 8.90 -1.89 8.78
CA HIS A 77 8.89 -0.46 9.03
C HIS A 77 8.86 0.31 7.69
N PRO A 78 8.15 1.46 7.58
CA PRO A 78 8.05 2.21 6.31
C PRO A 78 9.38 2.66 5.71
N ARG A 79 10.43 2.76 6.53
CA ARG A 79 11.79 3.13 6.12
C ARG A 79 12.68 1.94 5.74
N GLU A 80 12.16 0.72 5.80
CA GLU A 80 12.89 -0.45 5.31
C GLU A 80 12.93 -0.46 3.79
N THR A 81 13.89 -1.22 3.25
CA THR A 81 14.10 -1.35 1.81
C THR A 81 13.36 -2.56 1.25
N VAL A 82 13.14 -2.56 -0.05
CA VAL A 82 12.66 -3.74 -0.78
C VAL A 82 13.65 -4.92 -0.63
N GLY A 83 14.93 -4.64 -0.42
CA GLY A 83 15.93 -5.64 -0.05
C GLY A 83 15.57 -6.48 1.16
N ALA A 84 15.12 -5.84 2.24
CA ALA A 84 14.68 -6.55 3.44
C ALA A 84 13.50 -7.50 3.15
N VAL A 85 12.57 -7.08 2.28
CA VAL A 85 11.45 -7.93 1.85
C VAL A 85 11.96 -9.13 1.07
N ALA A 86 12.88 -8.94 0.13
CA ALA A 86 13.39 -10.05 -0.68
C ALA A 86 14.29 -11.00 0.11
N ASP A 87 15.06 -10.51 1.06
CA ASP A 87 15.84 -11.35 1.96
C ASP A 87 14.91 -12.20 2.84
N LEU A 88 13.82 -11.62 3.34
CA LEU A 88 12.79 -12.38 4.06
C LEU A 88 12.18 -13.46 3.17
N VAL A 89 11.82 -13.13 1.92
CA VAL A 89 11.29 -14.09 0.96
C VAL A 89 12.31 -15.21 0.74
N ALA A 90 13.57 -14.89 0.46
CA ALA A 90 14.63 -15.86 0.21
C ALA A 90 14.88 -16.77 1.41
N ALA A 91 14.80 -16.25 2.65
CA ALA A 91 14.93 -17.07 3.86
C ALA A 91 13.80 -18.10 4.05
N HIS A 92 12.65 -17.89 3.40
CA HIS A 92 11.51 -18.82 3.43
C HIS A 92 11.44 -19.73 2.19
N LEU A 93 12.38 -19.58 1.25
CA LEU A 93 12.52 -20.49 0.12
C LEU A 93 13.34 -21.72 0.52
N ARG A 94 13.09 -22.86 -0.16
CA ARG A 94 13.97 -24.02 -0.05
C ARG A 94 15.35 -23.68 -0.61
N GLU A 95 16.38 -24.38 -0.13
CA GLU A 95 17.78 -24.18 -0.50
C GLU A 95 18.02 -24.21 -2.03
N GLU A 96 17.22 -25.02 -2.75
CA GLU A 96 17.21 -25.12 -4.22
C GLU A 96 16.82 -23.82 -4.95
N TYR A 97 16.11 -22.92 -4.27
CA TYR A 97 15.69 -21.60 -4.78
C TYR A 97 16.32 -20.45 -4.01
N ALA A 98 17.23 -20.75 -3.07
CA ALA A 98 18.00 -19.73 -2.40
C ALA A 98 19.06 -19.18 -3.38
N PRO A 99 19.30 -17.86 -3.39
CA PRO A 99 20.41 -17.30 -4.15
C PRO A 99 21.73 -17.86 -3.63
N ALA A 100 22.60 -18.33 -4.52
CA ALA A 100 23.92 -18.87 -4.15
C ALA A 100 24.78 -17.87 -3.36
N ASP A 101 24.53 -16.58 -3.57
CA ASP A 101 25.32 -15.47 -3.02
C ASP A 101 24.75 -14.94 -1.68
N GLY A 102 23.66 -15.54 -1.18
CA GLY A 102 22.94 -15.09 0.02
C GLY A 102 22.17 -13.78 -0.14
N GLN A 103 22.36 -13.05 -1.24
CA GLN A 103 21.57 -11.88 -1.59
C GLN A 103 20.48 -12.26 -2.59
N ALA A 104 19.22 -12.04 -2.24
CA ALA A 104 18.12 -12.17 -3.17
C ALA A 104 18.32 -11.20 -4.34
N GLY A 105 18.70 -11.73 -5.50
CA GLY A 105 18.82 -10.98 -6.73
C GLY A 105 17.44 -10.55 -7.20
N ILE A 106 16.92 -9.43 -6.68
CA ILE A 106 15.58 -8.90 -7.03
C ILE A 106 15.51 -8.43 -8.50
N GLN A 107 16.66 -8.23 -9.13
CA GLN A 107 16.76 -7.69 -10.47
C GLN A 107 16.92 -8.79 -11.51
N LYS A 108 16.35 -8.57 -12.70
CA LYS A 108 16.49 -9.46 -13.86
C LYS A 108 17.97 -9.48 -14.30
N GLY A 109 18.72 -10.50 -13.88
CA GLY A 109 20.14 -10.65 -14.21
C GLY A 109 20.63 -12.10 -14.05
N PRO A 110 21.84 -12.42 -14.54
CA PRO A 110 22.44 -13.74 -14.37
C PRO A 110 22.68 -14.00 -12.87
N GLY A 111 22.10 -15.09 -12.34
CA GLY A 111 22.16 -15.45 -10.92
C GLY A 111 20.92 -15.09 -10.09
N ALA A 112 19.99 -14.29 -10.63
CA ALA A 112 18.73 -14.00 -9.95
C ALA A 112 17.77 -15.19 -10.03
N VAL A 113 17.28 -15.68 -8.88
CA VAL A 113 16.32 -16.80 -8.83
C VAL A 113 14.88 -16.31 -9.03
N PHE A 114 14.55 -15.13 -8.52
CA PHE A 114 13.23 -14.50 -8.64
C PHE A 114 13.32 -12.97 -8.62
N HIS A 115 12.28 -12.28 -9.09
CA HIS A 115 12.16 -10.82 -9.00
C HIS A 115 10.80 -10.43 -8.42
N LEU A 116 10.77 -9.27 -7.75
CA LEU A 116 9.55 -8.70 -7.17
C LEU A 116 9.03 -7.56 -8.04
N TYR A 117 7.72 -7.51 -8.25
CA TYR A 117 7.07 -6.44 -9.01
C TYR A 117 5.69 -6.08 -8.47
N VAL A 118 5.22 -4.90 -8.82
CA VAL A 118 3.83 -4.44 -8.59
C VAL A 118 3.07 -4.37 -9.91
N SER A 119 1.74 -4.47 -9.87
CA SER A 119 0.87 -4.30 -11.04
C SER A 119 -0.54 -3.87 -10.62
N PRO A 120 -1.28 -3.09 -11.43
CA PRO A 120 -0.95 -2.54 -12.76
C PRO A 120 -0.65 -1.02 -12.70
N PRO A 121 0.42 -0.48 -13.34
CA PRO A 121 1.30 -1.08 -14.34
C PRO A 121 2.40 -1.98 -13.77
N LYS A 122 2.94 -2.90 -14.59
CA LYS A 122 4.01 -3.81 -14.16
C LYS A 122 5.32 -3.04 -13.94
N THR A 123 5.68 -2.82 -12.69
CA THR A 123 6.93 -2.16 -12.29
C THR A 123 7.78 -3.13 -11.47
N ILE A 124 8.99 -3.43 -11.95
CA ILE A 124 9.95 -4.25 -11.23
C ILE A 124 10.62 -3.38 -10.18
N LEU A 125 10.64 -3.85 -8.94
CA LEU A 125 11.21 -3.12 -7.80
C LEU A 125 12.71 -3.34 -7.70
N ARG A 126 13.44 -2.33 -7.26
CA ARG A 126 14.89 -2.42 -6.99
C ARG A 126 15.15 -2.58 -5.49
N ARG A 127 16.26 -3.23 -5.16
CA ARG A 127 16.65 -3.57 -3.78
C ARG A 127 16.87 -2.33 -2.91
N GLU A 128 17.33 -1.25 -3.52
CA GLU A 128 17.71 0.00 -2.87
C GLU A 128 16.52 0.91 -2.56
N GLU A 129 15.34 0.61 -3.10
CA GLU A 129 14.14 1.42 -2.89
C GLU A 129 13.60 1.24 -1.46
N VAL A 130 13.24 2.35 -0.83
CA VAL A 130 12.58 2.37 0.46
C VAL A 130 11.07 2.14 0.26
N LEU A 131 10.44 1.35 1.11
CA LEU A 131 9.01 1.01 1.00
C LEU A 131 8.11 2.26 0.93
N ALA A 132 8.40 3.28 1.74
CA ALA A 132 7.68 4.56 1.70
C ALA A 132 7.87 5.32 0.37
N ASP A 133 9.09 5.36 -0.17
CA ASP A 133 9.38 6.07 -1.43
C ASP A 133 8.79 5.33 -2.64
N ALA A 134 8.72 4.00 -2.58
CA ALA A 134 8.09 3.13 -3.57
C ALA A 134 6.55 3.07 -3.46
N GLN A 135 5.94 3.90 -2.59
CA GLN A 135 4.48 3.92 -2.33
C GLN A 135 3.90 2.57 -1.91
N LEU A 136 4.68 1.74 -1.22
CA LEU A 136 4.27 0.42 -0.74
C LEU A 136 3.63 0.46 0.67
N VAL A 137 3.17 1.64 1.09
CA VAL A 137 2.65 1.94 2.42
C VAL A 137 1.20 2.43 2.35
N PRO A 138 0.35 2.13 3.34
CA PRO A 138 0.60 1.33 4.56
C PRO A 138 0.52 -0.17 4.31
N ALA A 139 0.00 -0.61 3.18
CA ALA A 139 -0.04 -2.00 2.80
C ALA A 139 0.20 -2.15 1.30
N ALA A 140 0.95 -3.19 0.92
CA ALA A 140 1.27 -3.46 -0.48
C ALA A 140 1.10 -4.94 -0.83
N LEU A 141 0.66 -5.17 -2.06
CA LEU A 141 0.66 -6.47 -2.71
C LEU A 141 1.77 -6.48 -3.76
N LEU A 142 2.79 -7.29 -3.49
CA LEU A 142 3.89 -7.58 -4.41
C LEU A 142 3.65 -8.92 -5.06
N TYR A 143 4.14 -9.08 -6.28
CA TYR A 143 4.13 -10.32 -7.00
C TYR A 143 5.54 -10.80 -7.19
N LEU A 144 5.75 -12.09 -6.97
CA LEU A 144 7.01 -12.77 -7.25
C LEU A 144 6.91 -13.46 -8.61
N ALA A 145 7.93 -13.27 -9.44
CA ALA A 145 8.10 -14.06 -10.65
C ALA A 145 9.48 -14.72 -10.68
N TRP A 146 9.49 -16.01 -11.03
CA TRP A 146 10.71 -16.80 -11.16
C TRP A 146 11.51 -16.37 -12.38
N ALA A 147 12.84 -16.38 -12.25
CA ALA A 147 13.72 -16.24 -13.39
C ALA A 147 13.69 -17.50 -14.29
N PRO A 148 14.03 -17.36 -15.58
CA PRO A 148 14.14 -18.51 -16.47
C PRO A 148 15.14 -19.53 -15.90
N GLY A 149 14.70 -20.79 -15.72
CA GLY A 149 15.50 -21.86 -15.12
C GLY A 149 15.07 -22.23 -13.69
N ALA A 150 14.69 -21.26 -12.87
CA ALA A 150 14.21 -21.51 -11.50
C ALA A 150 12.76 -22.06 -11.48
N ALA A 151 11.92 -21.60 -12.41
CA ALA A 151 10.52 -22.02 -12.49
C ALA A 151 10.34 -23.53 -12.78
N ALA A 152 11.25 -24.13 -13.55
CA ALA A 152 11.21 -25.56 -13.88
C ALA A 152 11.52 -26.45 -12.67
N ALA A 153 12.34 -25.95 -11.73
CA ALA A 153 12.55 -26.59 -10.45
C ALA A 153 11.35 -26.40 -9.52
N ALA A 154 10.67 -25.24 -9.53
CA ALA A 154 9.57 -24.91 -8.61
C ALA A 154 8.26 -25.69 -8.86
N ALA A 155 8.09 -26.27 -10.05
CA ALA A 155 6.90 -27.01 -10.44
C ALA A 155 6.99 -28.54 -10.18
N ARG A 156 8.05 -29.00 -9.48
CA ARG A 156 8.26 -30.40 -9.12
C ARG A 156 7.95 -30.64 -7.64
#